data_AF-A0A0B5GSK3-F1
#
_entry.id   AF-A0A0B5GSK3-F1
#
_cell.length_a   1.000
_cell.length_b   1.000
_cell.length_c   1.000
_cell.angle_alpha   90.00
_cell.angle_beta   90.00
_cell.angle_gamma   90.00
#
_symmetry.space_group_name_H-M   'P 1'
#
loop_
_entity.id
_entity.type
_entity.pdbx_description
1 polymer ?
#
loop_
_entity_poly.entity_id
_entity_poly.type
_entity_poly.pdbx_seq_one_letter_code
_entity_poly.pdbx_strand_id
1 'polypeptide(L)'
;MYSLLFNLSIFLFLIGLMGVFFGRKNIILIIISLELMLLAVTFHYLVLGWSVFGDMKSILLGMFLLSIGASESAIGLALAISYYKQIQ
;
A
#
# COMPACT_ATOMS: atom_id res chain seq x y z
N MET A 1 -2.37 23.42 3.70
CA MET A 1 -1.64 22.51 2.78
C MET A 1 -1.53 21.10 3.35
N TYR A 2 -1.06 20.93 4.59
CA TYR A 2 -1.02 19.63 5.28
C TYR A 2 -2.37 18.91 5.36
N SER A 3 -3.47 19.63 5.65
CA SER A 3 -4.82 19.07 5.66
C SER A 3 -5.24 18.46 4.32
N LEU A 4 -4.80 19.03 3.19
CA LEU A 4 -5.09 18.51 1.86
C LEU A 4 -4.33 17.21 1.60
N LEU A 5 -3.05 17.14 1.99
CA LEU A 5 -2.22 15.93 1.85
C LEU A 5 -2.74 14.79 2.72
N PHE A 6 -3.18 15.11 3.94
CA PHE A 6 -3.84 14.14 4.82
C PHE A 6 -5.13 13.60 4.20
N ASN A 7 -5.99 14.47 3.67
CA ASN A 7 -7.20 14.04 2.97
C ASN A 7 -6.87 13.17 1.75
N LEU A 8 -5.85 13.53 0.97
CA LEU A 8 -5.38 12.73 -0.18
C LEU A 8 -5.00 11.31 0.24
N SER A 9 -4.25 11.15 1.34
CA SER A 9 -3.86 9.83 1.86
C SER A 9 -5.07 8.96 2.22
N ILE A 10 -6.12 9.56 2.79
CA ILE A 10 -7.36 8.87 3.13
C ILE A 10 -8.14 8.48 1.87
N PHE A 11 -8.21 9.37 0.87
CA PHE A 11 -8.83 9.04 -0.40
C PHE A 11 -8.10 7.90 -1.12
N LEU A 12 -6.77 7.91 -1.14
CA LEU A 12 -5.95 6.82 -1.70
C LEU A 12 -6.24 5.49 -0.99
N PHE A 13 -6.33 5.51 0.35
CA PHE A 13 -6.66 4.32 1.13
C PHE A 13 -8.07 3.81 0.81
N LEU A 14 -9.07 4.69 0.70
CA LEU A 14 -10.44 4.32 0.35
C LEU A 14 -10.55 3.75 -1.07
N ILE A 15 -9.79 4.29 -2.04
CA ILE A 15 -9.72 3.75 -3.40
C ILE A 15 -9.13 2.34 -3.38
N GLY A 16 -8.04 2.13 -2.63
CA GLY A 16 -7.46 0.80 -2.43
C GLY A 16 -8.45 -0.17 -1.80
N LEU A 17 -9.17 0.28 -0.76
CA LEU A 17 -10.21 -0.52 -0.11
C LEU A 17 -11.32 -0.93 -1.09
N MET A 18 -11.83 0.02 -1.88
CA MET A 18 -12.83 -0.27 -2.92
C MET A 18 -12.28 -1.26 -3.96
N GLY A 19 -11.02 -1.10 -4.38
CA GLY A 19 -10.34 -2.01 -5.30
C GLY A 19 -10.35 -3.47 -4.84
N VAL A 20 -10.15 -3.72 -3.53
CA VAL A 20 -10.23 -5.07 -2.95
C VAL A 20 -11.64 -5.66 -3.05
N PHE A 21 -12.68 -4.86 -2.79
CA PHE A 21 -14.07 -5.35 -2.84
C PHE A 21 -14.56 -5.61 -4.26
N PHE A 22 -14.23 -4.74 -5.22
CA PHE A 22 -14.62 -4.93 -6.63
C PHE A 22 -13.76 -5.99 -7.33
N GLY A 23 -12.50 -6.15 -6.91
CA GLY A 23 -11.50 -7.02 -7.54
C GLY A 23 -11.56 -8.50 -7.20
N ARG A 24 -12.61 -8.98 -6.52
CA ARG A 24 -12.69 -10.35 -5.94
C ARG A 24 -12.43 -11.49 -6.94
N LYS A 25 -12.60 -11.26 -8.24
CA LYS A 25 -12.35 -12.25 -9.30
C LYS A 25 -10.91 -12.26 -9.83
N ASN A 26 -10.17 -11.16 -9.67
CA ASN A 26 -8.84 -10.97 -10.24
C ASN A 26 -7.82 -10.84 -9.12
N ILE A 27 -7.11 -11.93 -8.80
CA ILE A 27 -6.12 -11.98 -7.71
C ILE A 27 -5.07 -10.86 -7.87
N ILE A 28 -4.63 -10.59 -9.11
CA ILE A 28 -3.68 -9.52 -9.41
C ILE A 28 -4.24 -8.14 -9.02
N LEU A 29 -5.53 -7.89 -9.28
CA LEU A 29 -6.16 -6.63 -8.92
C LEU A 29 -6.28 -6.46 -7.40
N ILE A 30 -6.47 -7.55 -6.67
CA ILE A 30 -6.46 -7.56 -5.20
C ILE A 30 -5.05 -7.20 -4.69
N ILE A 31 -3.99 -7.78 -5.25
CA ILE A 31 -2.59 -7.48 -4.87
C ILE A 31 -2.26 -6.00 -5.13
N ILE A 32 -2.63 -5.47 -6.31
CA ILE A 32 -2.43 -4.05 -6.63
C ILE A 32 -3.18 -3.15 -5.64
N SER A 33 -4.39 -3.54 -5.23
CA SER A 33 -5.20 -2.77 -4.28
C SER A 33 -4.60 -2.78 -2.87
N LEU A 34 -4.01 -3.91 -2.45
CA LEU A 34 -3.27 -4.03 -1.19
C LEU A 34 -2.03 -3.14 -1.18
N GLU A 35 -1.24 -3.15 -2.25
CA GLU A 35 -0.08 -2.25 -2.41
C GLU A 35 -0.49 -0.78 -2.36
N LEU A 36 -1.61 -0.42 -2.99
CA LEU A 36 -2.14 0.95 -2.96
C LEU A 36 -2.53 1.38 -1.53
N MET A 37 -3.11 0.48 -0.74
CA MET A 37 -3.44 0.75 0.66
C MET A 37 -2.17 0.90 1.53
N LEU A 38 -1.17 0.04 1.35
CA LEU A 38 0.11 0.17 2.04
C LEU A 38 0.81 1.49 1.70
N LEU A 39 0.84 1.86 0.43
CA LEU A 39 1.37 3.14 -0.02
C LEU A 39 0.62 4.34 0.59
N ALA A 40 -0.71 4.25 0.71
CA ALA A 40 -1.49 5.31 1.35
C ALA A 40 -1.11 5.49 2.84
N VAL A 41 -0.90 4.38 3.55
CA VAL A 41 -0.45 4.39 4.95
C VAL A 41 0.98 4.94 5.09
N THR A 42 1.91 4.54 4.20
CA THR A 42 3.29 5.07 4.22
C THR A 42 3.32 6.57 3.96
N PHE A 43 2.52 7.04 2.99
CA PHE A 43 2.39 8.45 2.66
C PHE A 43 1.79 9.25 3.82
N HIS A 44 0.75 8.72 4.47
CA HIS A 44 0.14 9.34 5.65
C HIS A 44 1.17 9.56 6.77
N TYR A 45 2.00 8.55 7.04
CA TYR A 45 3.03 8.62 8.08
C TYR A 45 4.12 9.65 7.76
N LEU A 46 4.54 9.73 6.50
CA LEU A 46 5.49 10.74 6.02
C LEU A 46 4.93 12.17 6.15
N VAL A 47 3.66 12.38 5.81
CA VAL A 47 3.00 13.70 5.94
C VAL A 47 2.92 14.13 7.41
N LEU A 48 2.60 13.20 8.31
CA LEU A 48 2.60 13.45 9.76
C LEU A 48 4.00 13.84 10.25
N GLY A 49 5.03 13.09 9.85
CA GLY A 49 6.42 13.38 10.23
C GLY A 49 6.97 14.70 9.70
N TRP A 50 6.54 15.12 8.50
CA TRP A 50 6.91 16.42 7.94
C TRP A 50 6.27 17.58 8.72
N SER A 51 5.03 17.41 9.21
CA SER A 51 4.31 18.42 9.98
C SER A 51 4.90 18.68 11.37
N VAL A 52 5.61 17.72 11.97
CA VAL A 52 6.10 17.79 13.36
C VAL A 52 7.58 18.21 13.45
N PHE A 53 8.12 18.89 12.42
CA PHE A 53 9.55 19.19 12.24
C PHE A 53 10.42 17.95 12.01
N GLY A 54 10.34 17.39 10.81
CA GLY A 54 11.44 16.61 10.23
C GLY A 54 11.90 15.41 11.05
N ASP A 55 10.98 14.69 11.67
CA ASP A 55 11.32 13.50 12.46
C ASP A 55 11.93 12.43 11.56
N MET A 56 13.24 12.18 11.72
CA MET A 56 13.97 11.08 11.04
C MET A 56 13.31 9.71 11.25
N LYS A 57 12.56 9.56 12.35
CA LYS A 57 11.77 8.35 12.64
C LYS A 57 10.72 8.08 11.57
N SER A 58 10.07 9.12 11.04
CA SER A 58 9.05 8.98 10.01
C SER A 58 9.61 8.48 8.69
N ILE A 59 10.81 8.96 8.32
CA ILE A 59 11.55 8.56 7.13
C ILE A 59 12.04 7.10 7.26
N LEU A 60 12.63 6.74 8.40
CA LEU A 60 13.06 5.37 8.67
C LEU A 60 11.90 4.38 8.59
N LEU A 61 10.79 4.67 9.27
CA LEU A 61 9.61 3.81 9.28
C LEU A 61 8.97 3.72 7.89
N GLY A 62 8.97 4.82 7.12
CA GLY A 62 8.54 4.83 5.72
C GLY A 62 9.37 3.89 4.84
N MET A 63 10.69 3.88 4.97
CA MET A 63 11.56 2.94 4.24
C MET A 63 11.33 1.48 4.68
N PHE A 64 11.10 1.23 5.97
CA PHE A 64 10.73 -0.11 6.44
C PHE A 64 9.42 -0.59 5.83
N LEU A 65 8.38 0.25 5.82
CA LEU A 65 7.09 -0.11 5.21
C LEU A 65 7.20 -0.37 3.70
N LEU A 66 8.01 0.43 2.97
CA LEU A 66 8.29 0.17 1.55
C LEU A 66 9.00 -1.17 1.34
N SER A 67 9.94 -1.54 2.21
CA SER A 67 10.60 -2.85 2.14
C SER A 67 9.64 -4.00 2.42
N ILE A 68 8.68 -3.81 3.33
CA ILE A 68 7.63 -4.80 3.62
C ILE A 68 6.71 -4.96 2.42
N GLY A 69 6.26 -3.87 1.79
CA GLY A 69 5.46 -3.92 0.56
C GLY A 69 6.19 -4.62 -0.59
N ALA A 70 7.49 -4.35 -0.76
CA ALA A 70 8.30 -5.08 -1.75
C ALA A 70 8.36 -6.60 -1.48
N SER A 71 8.42 -7.00 -0.20
CA SER A 71 8.35 -8.41 0.19
C SER A 71 6.96 -9.00 -0.04
N GLU A 72 5.90 -8.26 0.28
CA GLU A 72 4.51 -8.72 0.11
C GLU A 72 4.16 -8.92 -1.36
N SER A 73 4.45 -7.95 -2.24
CA SER A 73 4.25 -8.09 -3.68
C SER A 73 5.00 -9.29 -4.28
N ALA A 74 6.23 -9.57 -3.85
CA ALA A 74 6.98 -10.75 -4.29
C ALA A 74 6.28 -12.05 -3.89
N ILE A 75 5.79 -12.14 -2.66
CA ILE A 75 5.03 -13.31 -2.16
C ILE A 75 3.68 -13.43 -2.87
N GLY A 76 2.97 -12.31 -3.05
CA GLY A 76 1.67 -12.26 -3.72
C GLY A 76 1.74 -12.72 -5.18
N LEU A 77 2.76 -12.28 -5.92
CA LEU A 77 3.03 -12.75 -7.28
C LEU A 77 3.39 -14.23 -7.32
N ALA A 78 4.25 -14.71 -6.41
CA ALA A 78 4.62 -16.13 -6.34
C ALA A 78 3.39 -17.02 -6.10
N LEU A 79 2.48 -16.61 -5.20
CA LEU A 79 1.21 -17.29 -4.95
C LEU A 79 0.30 -17.28 -6.18
N ALA A 80 0.19 -16.14 -6.87
CA ALA A 80 -0.62 -16.03 -8.09
C ALA A 80 -0.11 -16.98 -9.19
N ILE A 81 1.21 -17.09 -9.37
CA ILE A 81 1.83 -18.00 -10.35
C ILE A 81 1.58 -19.47 -9.96
N SER A 82 1.78 -19.82 -8.69
CA SER A 82 1.56 -21.18 -8.21
C SER A 82 0.10 -21.63 -8.39
N TYR A 83 -0.86 -20.75 -8.11
CA TYR A 83 -2.28 -21.03 -8.31
C TYR A 83 -2.60 -21.29 -9.79
N TYR A 84 -2.06 -20.48 -10.70
CA TYR A 84 -2.27 -20.69 -12.13
C TYR A 84 -1.64 -22.01 -12.61
N LYS A 85 -0.46 -22.37 -12.10
CA LYS A 85 0.23 -23.61 -12.44
C LYS A 85 -0.51 -24.87 -11.97
N GLN A 86 -1.25 -24.80 -10.88
CA GLN A 86 -2.02 -25.94 -10.35
C GLN A 86 -3.33 -26.19 -11.12
N ILE A 87 -3.82 -25.20 -11.87
CA ILE A 87 -5.04 -25.29 -12.69
C ILE A 87 -4.76 -25.86 -14.09
N GLN A 88 -3.51 -25.82 -14.56
CA GLN A 88 -3.06 -26.51 -15.78
C GLN A 88 -2.62 -27.95 -15.47
#